data_AF-A0AAV5Q3R9-F1
#
_entry.id   AF-A0AAV5Q3R9-F1
#
_cell.length_a   1.000
_cell.length_b   1.000
_cell.length_c   1.000
_cell.angle_alpha   90.00
_cell.angle_beta   90.00
_cell.angle_gamma   90.00
#
_symmetry.space_group_name_H-M   'P 1'
#
loop_
_entity.id
_entity.type
_entity.pdbx_description
1 polymer ?
#
loop_
_entity_poly.entity_id
_entity_poly.type
_entity_poly.pdbx_seq_one_letter_code
_entity_poly.pdbx_strand_id
1 'polypeptide(L)'
;MSLSDEESVDSLSLSDTEYRLQGFENAVAATKSIRETQTHLSIVDNVLSRVSTKFANIREDNEFGRIEQSVTNGGGIPLPDSMISNKNSVKKDIEAEAGVSAEEEEEEEEEEEEEYKEEDDKEKEESFSSIDDGQYNEYDMINKPPDGGFWAWTSAICVCLINAFSWGSNSAFGVYLNYYTTTDYFPKANMEEYVTIGGLGLGLSFMVCTLANTLVRRFNYKIIMGIGTALIFLSYWLASISKTITQLVMFQGFLMSIGYALAAGACFVIIPIWFLKRRSLAQGIASAGAGLGGIIFSRPVDAIISKYGKNGVKWALRMQAIVCGLMLTLSIILIRICRPLKDPKLGTKEKPLSKELVAFAFRWDLYKQIPMACLIIWNLIYGVAYAILLFSFSSYATSVGLTYLQGSNVTTAQSVAQFVGRPFLGILSDKIGRANSTISITIFIGIISIAWWIFIKNYAELIVFGFIMGAAMGINWVNFGPMTADYCGGGGDDLMHAMSFLTFSGGVLLVVAELIGLELKRAQMSMPFLYCQILVAGCSFISAFALLPFREWKVKCILTAKKAQTQENDERLENLLQNSWWAYFIRMFYPIAV
;
A
#
# COMPACT_ATOMS: atom_id res chain seq x y z
N MET A 1 45.34 -59.57 -70.83
CA MET A 1 45.25 -59.65 -69.37
C MET A 1 44.80 -58.28 -68.92
N SER A 2 43.49 -58.13 -68.81
CA SER A 2 42.76 -56.85 -68.72
C SER A 2 41.77 -56.99 -67.57
N LEU A 3 41.60 -55.92 -66.79
CA LEU A 3 40.77 -55.73 -65.59
C LEU A 3 41.55 -55.82 -64.27
N SER A 4 42.19 -54.71 -63.86
CA SER A 4 42.49 -54.44 -62.43
C SER A 4 42.98 -53.02 -62.09
N ASP A 5 42.68 -51.95 -62.86
CA ASP A 5 43.24 -50.60 -62.55
C ASP A 5 42.24 -49.42 -62.64
N GLU A 6 40.92 -49.65 -62.73
CA GLU A 6 39.91 -48.56 -62.86
C GLU A 6 39.14 -48.22 -61.57
N GLU A 7 39.27 -48.99 -60.48
CA GLU A 7 38.47 -48.79 -59.24
C GLU A 7 39.13 -47.90 -58.16
N SER A 8 40.38 -47.46 -58.34
CA SER A 8 41.12 -46.72 -57.29
C SER A 8 41.05 -45.20 -57.38
N VAL A 9 40.55 -44.62 -58.49
CA VAL A 9 40.52 -43.17 -58.71
C VAL A 9 39.17 -42.54 -58.28
N ASP A 10 38.06 -43.26 -58.40
CA ASP A 10 36.74 -42.73 -58.03
C ASP A 10 36.54 -42.61 -56.51
N SER A 11 37.14 -43.49 -55.71
CA SER A 11 37.03 -43.48 -54.24
C SER A 11 37.78 -42.33 -53.55
N LEU A 12 38.84 -41.79 -54.18
CA LEU A 12 39.53 -40.60 -53.68
C LEU A 12 38.79 -39.29 -54.02
N SER A 13 38.05 -39.24 -55.13
CA SER A 13 37.27 -38.06 -55.52
C SER A 13 36.00 -37.89 -54.67
N LEU A 14 35.38 -39.00 -54.27
CA LEU A 14 34.18 -39.01 -53.41
C LEU A 14 34.48 -38.56 -51.97
N SER A 15 35.63 -38.95 -51.40
CA SER A 15 36.00 -38.57 -50.03
C SER A 15 36.35 -37.08 -49.91
N ASP A 16 37.01 -36.49 -50.91
CA ASP A 16 37.28 -35.04 -50.96
C ASP A 16 36.00 -34.21 -51.15
N THR A 17 35.00 -34.77 -51.83
CA THR A 17 33.69 -34.13 -52.02
C THR A 17 32.84 -34.20 -50.75
N GLU A 18 32.85 -35.33 -50.03
CA GLU A 18 32.22 -35.46 -48.71
C GLU A 18 32.89 -34.55 -47.66
N TYR A 19 34.22 -34.46 -47.63
CA TYR A 19 34.93 -33.56 -46.71
C TYR A 19 34.60 -32.08 -46.98
N ARG A 20 34.44 -31.69 -48.25
CA ARG A 20 34.03 -30.33 -48.62
C ARG A 20 32.57 -30.04 -48.27
N LEU A 21 31.67 -31.01 -48.42
CA LEU A 21 30.26 -30.91 -48.01
C LEU A 21 30.14 -30.78 -46.48
N GLN A 22 30.89 -31.59 -45.73
CA GLN A 22 30.92 -31.53 -44.25
C GLN A 22 31.50 -30.20 -43.74
N GLY A 23 32.54 -29.68 -44.41
CA GLY A 23 33.08 -28.35 -44.14
C GLY A 23 32.08 -27.23 -44.40
N PHE A 24 31.27 -27.36 -45.46
CA PHE A 24 30.22 -26.39 -45.79
C PHE A 24 29.06 -26.45 -44.78
N GLU A 25 28.61 -27.65 -44.38
CA GLU A 25 27.59 -27.80 -43.34
C GLU A 25 28.03 -27.25 -41.98
N ASN A 26 29.29 -27.49 -41.59
CA ASN A 26 29.86 -26.92 -40.37
C ASN A 26 29.98 -25.40 -40.44
N ALA A 27 30.32 -24.83 -41.60
CA ALA A 27 30.35 -23.38 -41.81
C ALA A 27 28.94 -22.77 -41.78
N VAL A 28 27.93 -23.44 -42.35
CA VAL A 28 26.52 -23.00 -42.27
C VAL A 28 26.00 -23.11 -40.83
N ALA A 29 26.35 -24.17 -40.09
CA ALA A 29 26.00 -24.32 -38.68
C ALA A 29 26.67 -23.25 -37.80
N ALA A 30 27.94 -22.93 -38.05
CA ALA A 30 28.65 -21.84 -37.38
C ALA A 30 28.02 -20.47 -37.69
N THR A 31 27.66 -20.22 -38.95
CA THR A 31 27.00 -18.97 -39.37
C THR A 31 25.61 -18.85 -38.75
N LYS A 32 24.87 -19.96 -38.62
CA LYS A 32 23.57 -20.02 -37.94
C LYS A 32 23.71 -19.76 -36.44
N SER A 33 24.71 -20.35 -35.79
CA SER A 33 25.04 -20.11 -34.38
C SER A 33 25.44 -18.65 -34.12
N ILE A 34 26.26 -18.04 -34.98
CA ILE A 34 26.62 -16.61 -34.90
C ILE A 34 25.38 -15.73 -35.07
N ARG A 35 24.49 -16.07 -36.00
CA ARG A 35 23.23 -15.35 -36.23
C ARG A 35 22.28 -15.47 -35.05
N GLU A 36 22.16 -16.66 -34.44
CA GLU A 36 21.39 -16.87 -33.21
C GLU A 36 21.99 -16.07 -32.05
N THR A 37 23.32 -16.04 -31.90
CA THR A 37 24.02 -15.26 -30.87
C THR A 37 23.85 -13.75 -31.07
N GLN A 38 23.90 -13.25 -32.31
CA GLN A 38 23.57 -11.85 -32.64
C GLN A 38 22.09 -11.53 -32.40
N THR A 39 21.18 -12.50 -32.60
CA THR A 39 19.76 -12.32 -32.30
C THR A 39 19.56 -12.23 -30.79
N HIS A 40 20.25 -13.04 -30.00
CA HIS A 40 20.24 -12.94 -28.54
C HIS A 40 20.85 -11.63 -28.03
N LEU A 41 21.96 -11.17 -28.61
CA LEU A 41 22.57 -9.87 -28.28
C LEU A 41 21.64 -8.70 -28.62
N SER A 42 20.98 -8.71 -29.78
CA SER A 42 20.01 -7.67 -30.14
C SER A 42 18.73 -7.70 -29.29
N ILE A 43 18.32 -8.86 -28.78
CA ILE A 43 17.25 -8.96 -27.78
C ILE A 43 17.71 -8.38 -26.44
N VAL A 44 18.94 -8.69 -26.01
CA VAL A 44 19.53 -8.12 -24.79
C VAL A 44 19.69 -6.61 -24.91
N ASP A 45 20.16 -6.09 -26.04
CA ASP A 45 20.27 -4.66 -26.29
C ASP A 45 18.92 -3.96 -26.38
N ASN A 46 17.88 -4.62 -26.94
CA ASN A 46 16.52 -4.09 -26.91
C ASN A 46 15.89 -4.13 -25.51
N VAL A 47 16.25 -5.12 -24.69
CA VAL A 47 15.83 -5.17 -23.29
C VAL A 47 16.57 -4.10 -22.49
N LEU A 48 17.88 -3.94 -22.69
CA LEU A 48 18.71 -2.92 -22.03
C LEU A 48 18.31 -1.52 -22.47
N SER A 49 17.98 -1.29 -23.74
CA SER A 49 17.47 0.00 -24.22
C SER A 49 16.10 0.30 -23.63
N ARG A 50 15.17 -0.68 -23.59
CA ARG A 50 13.86 -0.52 -22.92
C ARG A 50 13.99 -0.33 -21.41
N VAL A 51 14.97 -0.95 -20.77
CA VAL A 51 15.30 -0.74 -19.37
C VAL A 51 15.87 0.67 -19.18
N SER A 52 16.75 1.13 -20.06
CA SER A 52 17.32 2.49 -20.07
C SER A 52 16.26 3.57 -20.31
N THR A 53 15.37 3.39 -21.28
CA THR A 53 14.22 4.29 -21.51
C THR A 53 13.26 4.27 -20.32
N LYS A 54 13.07 3.12 -19.66
CA LYS A 54 12.32 3.06 -18.39
C LYS A 54 13.03 3.79 -17.25
N PHE A 55 14.36 3.75 -17.19
CA PHE A 55 15.15 4.55 -16.24
C PHE A 55 15.07 6.05 -16.55
N ALA A 56 14.97 6.46 -17.82
CA ALA A 56 14.71 7.84 -18.22
C ALA A 56 13.32 8.32 -17.75
N ASN A 57 12.27 7.52 -17.96
CA ASN A 57 10.93 7.81 -17.43
C ASN A 57 10.87 7.85 -15.89
N ILE A 58 11.81 7.19 -15.21
CA ILE A 58 11.96 7.22 -13.75
C ILE A 58 12.62 8.54 -13.29
N ARG A 59 13.51 9.14 -14.09
CA ARG A 59 14.09 10.47 -13.81
C ARG A 59 13.03 11.57 -13.98
N GLU A 60 12.17 11.44 -14.99
CA GLU A 60 11.04 12.35 -15.22
C GLU A 60 10.03 12.41 -14.07
N ASP A 61 9.82 11.34 -13.29
CA ASP A 61 8.92 11.37 -12.12
C ASP A 61 9.36 12.38 -11.05
N ASN A 62 10.68 12.44 -10.80
CA ASN A 62 11.24 13.33 -9.80
C ASN A 62 11.24 14.79 -10.29
N GLU A 63 11.51 15.00 -11.57
CA GLU A 63 11.39 16.33 -12.21
C GLU A 63 9.93 16.80 -12.25
N PHE A 64 8.99 15.90 -12.55
CA PHE A 64 7.56 16.20 -12.58
C PHE A 64 7.04 16.71 -11.23
N GLY A 65 7.41 16.05 -10.12
CA GLY A 65 7.06 16.51 -8.78
C GLY A 65 7.61 17.91 -8.47
N ARG A 66 8.84 18.20 -8.91
CA ARG A 66 9.49 19.51 -8.74
C ARG A 66 8.81 20.61 -9.55
N ILE A 67 8.40 20.31 -10.80
CA ILE A 67 7.69 21.23 -11.68
C ILE A 67 6.28 21.52 -11.13
N GLU A 68 5.54 20.50 -10.68
CA GLU A 68 4.19 20.71 -10.14
C GLU A 68 4.23 21.54 -8.86
N GLN A 69 5.22 21.34 -7.98
CA GLN A 69 5.45 22.18 -6.79
C GLN A 69 5.71 23.65 -7.15
N SER A 70 6.56 23.92 -8.14
CA SER A 70 6.85 25.30 -8.58
C SER A 70 5.59 26.02 -9.07
N VAL A 71 4.76 25.32 -9.85
CA VAL A 71 3.49 25.83 -10.38
C VAL A 71 2.48 26.09 -9.25
N THR A 72 2.39 25.23 -8.23
CA THR A 72 1.50 25.45 -7.08
C THR A 72 1.96 26.52 -6.10
N ASN A 73 3.27 26.73 -5.94
CA ASN A 73 3.83 27.74 -5.05
C ASN A 73 3.96 29.13 -5.73
N GLY A 74 3.47 29.29 -6.96
CA GLY A 74 3.53 30.57 -7.69
C GLY A 74 4.92 30.90 -8.27
N GLY A 75 5.87 29.96 -8.19
CA GLY A 75 7.19 30.07 -8.81
C GLY A 75 7.12 29.85 -10.32
N GLY A 76 7.84 30.66 -11.09
CA GLY A 76 7.97 30.50 -12.54
C GLY A 76 8.48 29.10 -12.92
N ILE A 77 8.13 28.67 -14.13
CA ILE A 77 8.54 27.37 -14.70
C ILE A 77 10.06 27.22 -14.56
N PRO A 78 10.58 26.17 -13.88
CA PRO A 78 12.00 25.91 -13.84
C PRO A 78 12.46 25.61 -15.28
N LEU A 79 13.47 26.34 -15.76
CA LEU A 79 14.04 26.10 -17.08
C LEU A 79 14.50 24.64 -17.19
N PRO A 80 14.22 23.94 -18.30
CA PRO A 80 14.62 22.55 -18.46
C PRO A 80 16.16 22.40 -18.44
N ASP A 81 16.66 21.34 -17.82
CA ASP A 81 18.10 21.00 -17.68
C ASP A 81 18.88 21.03 -19.02
N SER A 82 18.18 20.94 -20.16
CA SER A 82 18.76 21.13 -21.50
C SER A 82 19.31 22.54 -21.77
N MET A 83 18.84 23.56 -21.05
CA MET A 83 19.39 24.92 -21.12
C MET A 83 20.56 25.13 -20.15
N ILE A 84 20.67 24.33 -19.08
CA ILE A 84 21.83 24.30 -18.17
C ILE A 84 23.00 23.56 -18.85
N SER A 85 22.69 22.47 -19.57
CA SER A 85 23.66 21.74 -20.40
C SER A 85 24.31 22.61 -21.48
N ASN A 86 23.63 23.65 -21.98
CA ASN A 86 24.17 24.54 -23.02
C ASN A 86 25.04 25.66 -22.44
N LYS A 87 24.92 25.97 -21.14
CA LYS A 87 25.92 26.79 -20.42
C LYS A 87 27.21 26.00 -20.21
N ASN A 88 27.11 24.71 -19.87
CA ASN A 88 28.28 23.85 -19.62
C ASN A 88 29.06 23.50 -20.90
N SER A 89 28.41 23.49 -22.08
CA SER A 89 29.13 23.35 -23.36
C SER A 89 29.84 24.62 -23.80
N VAL A 90 29.41 25.79 -23.35
CA VAL A 90 30.10 27.08 -23.61
C VAL A 90 31.20 27.33 -22.57
N LYS A 91 31.01 26.91 -21.30
CA LYS A 91 32.03 27.02 -20.24
C LYS A 91 33.25 26.11 -20.53
N LYS A 92 33.03 24.91 -21.08
CA LYS A 92 34.11 23.97 -21.44
C LYS A 92 35.07 24.44 -22.53
N ASP A 93 34.64 25.36 -23.40
CA ASP A 93 35.53 25.94 -24.42
C ASP A 93 36.34 27.13 -23.87
N ILE A 94 36.00 27.65 -22.68
CA ILE A 94 36.68 28.75 -21.99
C ILE A 94 37.61 28.22 -20.87
N GLU A 95 37.30 27.08 -20.28
CA GLU A 95 38.01 26.48 -19.13
C GLU A 95 39.35 25.78 -19.47
N ALA A 96 39.81 25.82 -20.74
CA ALA A 96 41.09 25.21 -21.12
C ALA A 96 42.34 25.99 -20.68
N GLU A 97 42.21 27.18 -20.07
CA GLU A 97 43.36 28.02 -19.69
C GLU A 97 43.42 28.54 -18.23
N ALA A 98 42.52 28.15 -17.33
CA ALA A 98 42.60 28.60 -15.92
C ALA A 98 42.36 27.45 -14.93
N GLY A 99 43.42 26.71 -14.62
CA GLY A 99 43.41 25.79 -13.48
C GLY A 99 43.57 26.57 -12.18
N VAL A 100 42.76 26.20 -11.18
CA VAL A 100 42.55 26.82 -9.85
C VAL A 100 41.39 27.83 -9.83
N SER A 101 40.16 27.32 -9.69
CA SER A 101 38.94 28.05 -9.25
C SER A 101 37.66 27.18 -9.22
N ALA A 102 37.60 26.05 -9.94
CA ALA A 102 36.36 25.31 -10.12
C ALA A 102 35.79 24.59 -8.86
N GLU A 103 36.62 24.17 -7.91
CA GLU A 103 36.13 23.56 -6.65
C GLU A 103 35.63 24.61 -5.66
N GLU A 104 36.19 25.84 -5.68
CA GLU A 104 35.71 26.96 -4.85
C GLU A 104 34.40 27.54 -5.43
N GLU A 105 34.23 27.58 -6.76
CA GLU A 105 32.98 27.99 -7.41
C GLU A 105 31.81 27.00 -7.16
N GLU A 106 32.07 25.68 -7.11
CA GLU A 106 31.01 24.69 -6.80
C GLU A 106 30.58 24.74 -5.32
N GLU A 107 31.51 24.98 -4.38
CA GLU A 107 31.17 25.18 -2.97
C GLU A 107 30.42 26.51 -2.74
N GLU A 108 30.81 27.60 -3.41
CA GLU A 108 30.08 28.89 -3.37
C GLU A 108 28.68 28.79 -3.99
N GLU A 109 28.49 28.05 -5.10
CA GLU A 109 27.15 27.82 -5.68
C GLU A 109 26.24 26.95 -4.76
N GLU A 110 26.80 25.96 -4.05
CA GLU A 110 26.05 25.18 -3.05
C GLU A 110 25.68 26.04 -1.81
N GLU A 111 26.59 26.90 -1.34
CA GLU A 111 26.32 27.83 -0.23
C GLU A 111 25.28 28.89 -0.61
N GLU A 112 25.34 29.48 -1.81
CA GLU A 112 24.31 30.40 -2.31
C GLU A 112 22.95 29.69 -2.43
N GLU A 113 22.89 28.47 -2.97
CA GLU A 113 21.64 27.69 -3.04
C GLU A 113 21.06 27.35 -1.66
N GLU A 114 21.89 27.18 -0.63
CA GLU A 114 21.44 26.98 0.75
C GLU A 114 20.93 28.29 1.38
N GLU A 115 21.61 29.43 1.14
CA GLU A 115 21.19 30.74 1.64
C GLU A 115 19.86 31.20 1.01
N TYR A 116 19.67 31.03 -0.31
CA TYR A 116 18.38 31.29 -0.97
C TYR A 116 17.25 30.38 -0.45
N LYS A 117 17.54 29.11 -0.12
CA LYS A 117 16.56 28.21 0.50
C LYS A 117 16.20 28.66 1.91
N GLU A 118 17.17 29.11 2.70
CA GLU A 118 16.91 29.62 4.06
C GLU A 118 16.09 30.92 4.05
N GLU A 119 16.33 31.83 3.10
CA GLU A 119 15.52 33.05 2.95
C GLU A 119 14.09 32.74 2.50
N ASP A 120 13.92 31.85 1.52
CA ASP A 120 12.59 31.41 1.03
C ASP A 120 11.83 30.60 2.11
N ASP A 121 12.52 29.82 2.95
CA ASP A 121 11.91 29.14 4.10
C ASP A 121 11.51 30.12 5.21
N LYS A 122 12.30 31.16 5.48
CA LYS A 122 11.93 32.24 6.42
C LYS A 122 10.73 33.06 5.95
N GLU A 123 10.66 33.42 4.66
CA GLU A 123 9.48 34.10 4.11
C GLU A 123 8.22 33.24 4.19
N LYS A 124 8.34 31.92 3.97
CA LYS A 124 7.22 30.97 4.16
C LYS A 124 6.80 30.85 5.62
N GLU A 125 7.73 30.79 6.56
CA GLU A 125 7.45 30.76 8.01
C GLU A 125 6.78 32.05 8.50
N GLU A 126 7.20 33.22 8.01
CA GLU A 126 6.55 34.49 8.34
C GLU A 126 5.11 34.55 7.77
N SER A 127 4.91 34.07 6.54
CA SER A 127 3.58 33.95 5.94
C SER A 127 2.68 32.97 6.69
N PHE A 128 3.26 31.89 7.25
CA PHE A 128 2.56 30.86 8.03
C PHE A 128 1.92 31.43 9.29
N SER A 129 2.63 32.31 10.02
CA SER A 129 2.11 32.94 11.25
C SER A 129 0.81 33.75 11.03
N SER A 130 0.59 34.23 9.81
CA SER A 130 -0.55 35.09 9.46
C SER A 130 -1.80 34.34 9.00
N ILE A 131 -1.71 33.04 8.67
CA ILE A 131 -2.79 32.24 8.05
C ILE A 131 -3.14 30.96 8.86
N ASP A 132 -2.34 30.55 9.85
CA ASP A 132 -2.57 29.30 10.58
C ASP A 132 -3.89 29.28 11.37
N ASP A 133 -4.85 28.46 10.92
CA ASP A 133 -6.15 28.21 11.56
C ASP A 133 -6.13 26.99 12.52
N GLY A 134 -4.97 26.34 12.65
CA GLY A 134 -4.72 25.16 13.48
C GLY A 134 -5.43 23.89 12.99
N GLN A 135 -6.03 23.89 11.80
CA GLN A 135 -6.72 22.72 11.24
C GLN A 135 -5.74 21.71 10.61
N TYR A 136 -4.64 22.22 10.05
CA TYR A 136 -3.63 21.47 9.33
C TYR A 136 -2.28 21.54 10.02
N ASN A 137 -1.40 20.59 9.70
CA ASN A 137 -0.03 20.60 10.19
C ASN A 137 0.76 21.74 9.52
N GLU A 138 1.65 22.37 10.27
CA GLU A 138 2.57 23.41 9.79
C GLU A 138 3.29 23.03 8.49
N TYR A 139 3.80 21.81 8.42
CA TYR A 139 4.48 21.30 7.22
C TYR A 139 3.56 21.30 5.98
N ASP A 140 2.29 20.94 6.13
CA ASP A 140 1.31 20.92 5.04
C ASP A 140 0.91 22.32 4.58
N MET A 141 1.06 23.32 5.45
CA MET A 141 0.74 24.72 5.15
C MET A 141 1.90 25.44 4.47
N ILE A 142 3.15 25.14 4.88
CA ILE A 142 4.37 25.59 4.21
C ILE A 142 4.48 24.94 2.84
N ASN A 143 4.26 23.62 2.77
CA ASN A 143 4.32 22.85 1.55
C ASN A 143 2.93 22.35 1.14
N LYS A 144 2.11 23.23 0.58
CA LYS A 144 0.72 22.89 0.21
C LYS A 144 0.67 21.80 -0.87
N PRO A 145 -0.12 20.73 -0.67
CA PRO A 145 -0.42 19.78 -1.73
C PRO A 145 -1.22 20.43 -2.86
N PRO A 146 -1.13 19.91 -4.09
CA PRO A 146 -1.96 20.38 -5.22
C PRO A 146 -3.46 20.15 -4.98
N ASP A 147 -3.82 19.25 -4.07
CA ASP A 147 -5.18 19.06 -3.54
C ASP A 147 -6.23 18.71 -4.62
N GLY A 148 -5.78 18.08 -5.70
CA GLY A 148 -6.55 17.77 -6.89
C GLY A 148 -5.68 17.69 -8.15
N GLY A 149 -6.31 17.79 -9.32
CA GLY A 149 -5.62 17.69 -10.61
C GLY A 149 -5.71 16.29 -11.25
N PHE A 150 -5.42 16.22 -12.55
CA PHE A 150 -5.52 14.98 -13.33
C PHE A 150 -4.62 13.88 -12.75
N TRP A 151 -3.38 14.22 -12.39
CA TRP A 151 -2.41 13.27 -11.86
C TRP A 151 -2.70 12.82 -10.43
N ALA A 152 -3.18 13.71 -9.55
CA ALA A 152 -3.60 13.33 -8.20
C ALA A 152 -4.74 12.30 -8.21
N TRP A 153 -5.78 12.52 -9.03
CA TRP A 153 -6.89 11.56 -9.17
C TRP A 153 -6.48 10.28 -9.90
N THR A 154 -5.60 10.39 -10.90
CA THR A 154 -5.02 9.22 -11.58
C THR A 154 -4.23 8.36 -10.60
N SER A 155 -3.40 8.96 -9.74
CA SER A 155 -2.67 8.25 -8.69
C SER A 155 -3.61 7.62 -7.67
N ALA A 156 -4.69 8.29 -7.27
CA ALA A 156 -5.71 7.70 -6.40
C ALA A 156 -6.39 6.46 -7.02
N ILE A 157 -6.69 6.50 -8.33
CA ILE A 157 -7.22 5.35 -9.08
C ILE A 157 -6.18 4.25 -9.21
N CYS A 158 -4.91 4.57 -9.47
CA CYS A 158 -3.83 3.59 -9.53
C CYS A 158 -3.67 2.87 -8.19
N VAL A 159 -3.70 3.61 -7.08
CA VAL A 159 -3.68 3.00 -5.73
C VAL A 159 -4.93 2.16 -5.48
N CYS A 160 -6.10 2.57 -5.96
CA CYS A 160 -7.31 1.76 -5.91
C CYS A 160 -7.14 0.42 -6.64
N LEU A 161 -6.59 0.43 -7.85
CA LEU A 161 -6.29 -0.80 -8.59
C LEU A 161 -5.22 -1.63 -7.88
N ILE A 162 -4.16 -1.01 -7.36
CA ILE A 162 -3.14 -1.71 -6.56
C ILE A 162 -3.79 -2.43 -5.39
N ASN A 163 -4.66 -1.77 -4.64
CA ASN A 163 -5.38 -2.38 -3.52
C ASN A 163 -6.37 -3.47 -3.97
N ALA A 164 -6.97 -3.35 -5.16
CA ALA A 164 -7.88 -4.36 -5.70
C ALA A 164 -7.14 -5.66 -6.07
N PHE A 165 -5.98 -5.55 -6.70
CA PHE A 165 -5.20 -6.69 -7.20
C PHE A 165 -4.13 -7.18 -6.21
N SER A 166 -3.94 -6.49 -5.08
CA SER A 166 -3.22 -7.00 -3.90
C SER A 166 -4.24 -7.50 -2.87
N TRP A 167 -4.61 -6.65 -1.89
CA TRP A 167 -5.48 -6.99 -0.77
C TRP A 167 -6.85 -7.53 -1.18
N GLY A 168 -7.48 -6.94 -2.19
CA GLY A 168 -8.82 -7.34 -2.64
C GLY A 168 -8.84 -8.73 -3.28
N SER A 169 -7.74 -9.17 -3.90
CA SER A 169 -7.64 -10.52 -4.46
C SER A 169 -7.64 -11.61 -3.39
N ASN A 170 -7.21 -11.28 -2.17
CA ASN A 170 -7.28 -12.18 -1.02
C ASN A 170 -8.72 -12.48 -0.58
N SER A 171 -9.72 -11.65 -0.91
CA SER A 171 -11.12 -11.92 -0.56
C SER A 171 -11.64 -13.22 -1.20
N ALA A 172 -11.08 -13.64 -2.34
CA ALA A 172 -11.41 -14.93 -2.96
C ALA A 172 -10.87 -16.14 -2.17
N PHE A 173 -9.96 -15.95 -1.21
CA PHE A 173 -9.46 -17.01 -0.33
C PHE A 173 -10.60 -17.74 0.40
N GLY A 174 -11.68 -17.04 0.77
CA GLY A 174 -12.85 -17.66 1.39
C GLY A 174 -13.52 -18.74 0.53
N VAL A 175 -13.49 -18.59 -0.80
CA VAL A 175 -14.02 -19.59 -1.76
C VAL A 175 -13.08 -20.80 -1.81
N TYR A 176 -11.77 -20.56 -1.90
CA TYR A 176 -10.77 -21.64 -1.87
C TYR A 176 -10.84 -22.42 -0.56
N LEU A 177 -10.91 -21.72 0.57
CA LEU A 177 -10.99 -22.31 1.91
C LEU A 177 -12.18 -23.25 2.05
N ASN A 178 -13.36 -22.85 1.56
CA ASN A 178 -14.52 -23.73 1.60
C ASN A 178 -14.34 -24.95 0.71
N TYR A 179 -13.81 -24.78 -0.50
CA TYR A 179 -13.57 -25.91 -1.37
C TYR A 179 -12.55 -26.88 -0.75
N TYR A 180 -11.47 -26.37 -0.16
CA TYR A 180 -10.44 -27.17 0.51
C TYR A 180 -10.99 -27.98 1.68
N THR A 181 -11.88 -27.39 2.47
CA THR A 181 -12.46 -28.01 3.66
C THR A 181 -13.62 -28.96 3.34
N THR A 182 -14.42 -28.65 2.31
CA THR A 182 -15.55 -29.50 1.89
C THR A 182 -15.10 -30.75 1.13
N THR A 183 -14.01 -30.65 0.36
CA THR A 183 -13.53 -31.75 -0.50
C THR A 183 -12.32 -32.51 0.06
N ASP A 184 -11.88 -32.17 1.28
CA ASP A 184 -10.64 -32.68 1.88
C ASP A 184 -9.45 -32.61 0.90
N TYR A 185 -9.26 -31.44 0.27
CA TYR A 185 -8.31 -31.27 -0.83
C TYR A 185 -6.87 -31.57 -0.40
N PHE A 186 -6.52 -31.20 0.83
CA PHE A 186 -5.25 -31.52 1.49
C PHE A 186 -5.50 -32.53 2.62
N PRO A 187 -5.30 -33.84 2.37
CA PRO A 187 -5.49 -34.86 3.39
C PRO A 187 -4.58 -34.58 4.58
N LYS A 188 -5.13 -34.64 5.80
CA LYS A 188 -4.46 -34.36 7.10
C LYS A 188 -4.27 -32.86 7.45
N ALA A 189 -4.88 -31.94 6.70
CA ALA A 189 -4.82 -30.52 7.07
C ALA A 189 -5.76 -30.20 8.23
N ASN A 190 -5.26 -29.47 9.23
CA ASN A 190 -6.07 -28.98 10.33
C ASN A 190 -6.69 -27.61 10.00
N MET A 191 -7.84 -27.28 10.59
CA MET A 191 -8.46 -25.96 10.40
C MET A 191 -7.56 -24.80 10.86
N GLU A 192 -6.74 -25.03 11.89
CA GLU A 192 -5.75 -24.07 12.38
C GLU A 192 -4.73 -23.70 11.29
N GLU A 193 -4.30 -24.66 10.46
CA GLU A 193 -3.34 -24.39 9.38
C GLU A 193 -3.95 -23.50 8.29
N TYR A 194 -5.23 -23.70 7.99
CA TYR A 194 -5.95 -22.85 7.03
C TYR A 194 -6.16 -21.43 7.56
N VAL A 195 -6.55 -21.29 8.83
CA VAL A 195 -6.72 -19.99 9.50
C VAL A 195 -5.40 -19.24 9.63
N THR A 196 -4.30 -19.98 9.78
CA THR A 196 -2.95 -19.39 9.78
C THR A 196 -2.62 -18.68 8.46
N ILE A 197 -3.17 -19.12 7.33
CA ILE A 197 -2.96 -18.46 6.03
C ILE A 197 -3.58 -17.05 6.03
N GLY A 198 -4.80 -16.90 6.54
CA GLY A 198 -5.47 -15.60 6.61
C GLY A 198 -4.83 -14.65 7.63
N GLY A 199 -4.47 -15.17 8.81
CA GLY A 199 -3.74 -14.44 9.85
C GLY A 199 -2.38 -13.94 9.38
N LEU A 200 -1.57 -14.81 8.77
CA LEU A 200 -0.30 -14.41 8.13
C LEU A 200 -0.55 -13.42 6.99
N GLY A 201 -1.57 -13.68 6.16
CA GLY A 201 -1.96 -12.84 5.02
C GLY A 201 -2.12 -11.36 5.37
N LEU A 202 -2.84 -11.05 6.45
CA LEU A 202 -2.98 -9.67 6.91
C LEU A 202 -1.82 -9.26 7.82
N GLY A 203 -1.54 -10.00 8.89
CA GLY A 203 -0.62 -9.55 9.92
C GLY A 203 0.83 -9.41 9.44
N LEU A 204 1.35 -10.41 8.73
CA LEU A 204 2.73 -10.38 8.21
C LEU A 204 2.89 -9.28 7.16
N SER A 205 1.91 -9.11 6.27
CA SER A 205 1.95 -8.04 5.26
C SER A 205 2.13 -6.66 5.92
N PHE A 206 1.41 -6.41 7.01
CA PHE A 206 1.51 -5.16 7.77
C PHE A 206 2.85 -4.97 8.46
N MET A 207 3.42 -6.04 9.02
CA MET A 207 4.77 -5.98 9.61
C MET A 207 5.83 -5.68 8.55
N VAL A 208 5.72 -6.28 7.36
CA VAL A 208 6.66 -6.09 6.26
C VAL A 208 6.49 -4.72 5.57
N CYS A 209 5.36 -4.03 5.72
CA CYS A 209 5.20 -2.66 5.23
C CYS A 209 6.28 -1.71 5.75
N THR A 210 6.76 -1.91 6.99
CA THR A 210 7.88 -1.13 7.55
C THR A 210 9.16 -1.30 6.73
N LEU A 211 9.45 -2.54 6.33
CA LEU A 211 10.58 -2.84 5.45
C LEU A 211 10.38 -2.21 4.08
N ALA A 212 9.18 -2.32 3.50
CA ALA A 212 8.85 -1.71 2.21
C ALA A 212 9.09 -0.19 2.22
N ASN A 213 8.59 0.49 3.25
CA ASN A 213 8.71 1.93 3.41
C ASN A 213 10.17 2.38 3.60
N THR A 214 10.98 1.60 4.32
CA THR A 214 12.42 1.85 4.45
C THR A 214 13.13 1.70 3.10
N LEU A 215 12.81 0.65 2.34
CA LEU A 215 13.42 0.39 1.04
C LEU A 215 13.09 1.47 0.01
N VAL A 216 11.86 2.00 0.04
CA VAL A 216 11.40 3.06 -0.86
C VAL A 216 12.10 4.41 -0.62
N ARG A 217 12.67 4.63 0.57
CA ARG A 217 13.52 5.81 0.84
C ARG A 217 14.90 5.72 0.20
N ARG A 218 15.44 4.51 0.04
CA ARG A 218 16.77 4.28 -0.54
C ARG A 218 16.72 4.05 -2.04
N PHE A 219 15.75 3.24 -2.47
CA PHE A 219 15.56 2.81 -3.84
C PHE A 219 14.31 3.43 -4.44
N ASN A 220 14.24 3.47 -5.76
CA ASN A 220 13.04 3.98 -6.43
C ASN A 220 11.80 3.14 -6.06
N TYR A 221 10.72 3.82 -5.68
CA TYR A 221 9.47 3.20 -5.24
C TYR A 221 8.88 2.23 -6.27
N LYS A 222 8.95 2.54 -7.58
CA LYS A 222 8.44 1.67 -8.66
C LYS A 222 9.20 0.35 -8.74
N ILE A 223 10.51 0.35 -8.45
CA ILE A 223 11.32 -0.88 -8.43
C ILE A 223 10.87 -1.78 -7.29
N ILE A 224 10.71 -1.22 -6.08
CA ILE A 224 10.26 -1.96 -4.90
C ILE A 224 8.85 -2.54 -5.12
N MET A 225 7.93 -1.73 -5.65
CA MET A 225 6.58 -2.19 -5.97
C MET A 225 6.58 -3.26 -7.09
N GLY A 226 7.48 -3.15 -8.06
CA GLY A 226 7.69 -4.15 -9.11
C GLY A 226 8.17 -5.49 -8.56
N ILE A 227 9.11 -5.48 -7.60
CA ILE A 227 9.54 -6.68 -6.87
C ILE A 227 8.35 -7.30 -6.12
N GLY A 228 7.57 -6.48 -5.41
CA GLY A 228 6.34 -6.95 -4.74
C GLY A 228 5.36 -7.61 -5.71
N THR A 229 5.16 -7.02 -6.89
CA THR A 229 4.28 -7.58 -7.94
C THR A 229 4.78 -8.92 -8.47
N ALA A 230 6.09 -9.05 -8.69
CA ALA A 230 6.68 -10.33 -9.10
C ALA A 230 6.50 -11.41 -8.03
N LEU A 231 6.63 -11.06 -6.75
CA LEU A 231 6.40 -11.97 -5.63
C LEU A 231 4.93 -12.39 -5.52
N ILE A 232 3.98 -11.46 -5.71
CA ILE A 232 2.54 -11.78 -5.75
C ILE A 232 2.25 -12.77 -6.89
N PHE A 233 2.75 -12.48 -8.11
CA PHE A 233 2.60 -13.39 -9.25
C PHE A 233 3.16 -14.79 -8.93
N LEU A 234 4.40 -14.83 -8.41
CA LEU A 234 5.08 -16.08 -8.09
C LEU A 234 4.35 -16.84 -6.99
N SER A 235 3.81 -16.16 -5.97
CA SER A 235 3.08 -16.77 -4.87
C SER A 235 1.82 -17.51 -5.35
N TYR A 236 1.00 -16.89 -6.20
CA TYR A 236 -0.18 -17.54 -6.78
C TYR A 236 0.20 -18.68 -7.73
N TRP A 237 1.27 -18.50 -8.50
CA TRP A 237 1.76 -19.53 -9.40
C TRP A 237 2.25 -20.77 -8.64
N LEU A 238 3.05 -20.58 -7.60
CA LEU A 238 3.55 -21.65 -6.72
C LEU A 238 2.41 -22.30 -5.92
N ALA A 239 1.43 -21.51 -5.45
CA ALA A 239 0.23 -22.04 -4.82
C ALA A 239 -0.54 -22.99 -5.76
N SER A 240 -0.59 -22.70 -7.06
CA SER A 240 -1.27 -23.57 -8.05
C SER A 240 -0.65 -24.96 -8.21
N ILE A 241 0.62 -25.12 -7.85
CA ILE A 241 1.34 -26.41 -7.91
C ILE A 241 1.56 -27.04 -6.53
N SER A 242 1.05 -26.40 -5.47
CA SER A 242 1.16 -26.91 -4.11
C SER A 242 0.45 -28.27 -3.94
N LYS A 243 1.11 -29.17 -3.22
CA LYS A 243 0.62 -30.53 -2.93
C LYS A 243 0.30 -30.73 -1.45
N THR A 244 0.83 -29.87 -0.58
CA THR A 244 0.63 -29.94 0.87
C THR A 244 0.14 -28.59 1.41
N ILE A 245 -0.57 -28.63 2.54
CA ILE A 245 -1.03 -27.41 3.23
C ILE A 245 0.15 -26.53 3.67
N THR A 246 1.26 -27.12 4.12
CA THR A 246 2.48 -26.40 4.49
C THR A 246 3.05 -25.60 3.31
N GLN A 247 3.04 -26.16 2.10
CA GLN A 247 3.44 -25.41 0.90
C GLN A 247 2.49 -24.25 0.63
N LEU A 248 1.19 -24.45 0.82
CA LEU A 248 0.20 -23.39 0.65
C LEU A 248 0.40 -22.27 1.67
N VAL A 249 0.66 -22.59 2.94
CA VAL A 249 1.00 -21.62 3.99
C VAL A 249 2.27 -20.84 3.64
N MET A 250 3.31 -21.50 3.13
CA MET A 250 4.53 -20.80 2.70
C MET A 250 4.30 -19.87 1.51
N PHE A 251 3.52 -20.28 0.53
CA PHE A 251 3.31 -19.49 -0.69
C PHE A 251 2.24 -18.40 -0.50
N GLN A 252 1.05 -18.73 0.00
CA GLN A 252 -0.05 -17.77 0.20
C GLN A 252 0.01 -17.05 1.55
N GLY A 253 0.53 -17.67 2.60
CA GLY A 253 0.67 -17.01 3.90
C GLY A 253 1.92 -16.13 3.94
N PHE A 254 3.09 -16.69 3.66
CA PHE A 254 4.36 -15.97 3.84
C PHE A 254 4.79 -15.17 2.60
N LEU A 255 5.00 -15.82 1.46
CA LEU A 255 5.54 -15.19 0.25
C LEU A 255 4.61 -14.12 -0.33
N MET A 256 3.30 -14.42 -0.40
CA MET A 256 2.29 -13.48 -0.87
C MET A 256 2.21 -12.24 0.01
N SER A 257 2.33 -12.38 1.34
CA SER A 257 2.30 -11.26 2.28
C SER A 257 3.47 -10.30 2.11
N ILE A 258 4.68 -10.83 1.89
CA ILE A 258 5.84 -10.00 1.53
C ILE A 258 5.57 -9.26 0.21
N GLY A 259 4.99 -9.95 -0.77
CA GLY A 259 4.61 -9.33 -2.04
C GLY A 259 3.60 -8.19 -1.87
N TYR A 260 2.53 -8.39 -1.10
CA TYR A 260 1.53 -7.37 -0.79
C TYR A 260 2.14 -6.16 -0.08
N ALA A 261 2.99 -6.40 0.91
CA ALA A 261 3.67 -5.33 1.64
C ALA A 261 4.55 -4.46 0.73
N LEU A 262 5.35 -5.07 -0.14
CA LEU A 262 6.23 -4.34 -1.06
C LEU A 262 5.45 -3.62 -2.17
N ALA A 263 4.36 -4.20 -2.66
CA ALA A 263 3.53 -3.61 -3.72
C ALA A 263 2.63 -2.48 -3.22
N ALA A 264 2.04 -2.62 -2.03
CA ALA A 264 1.03 -1.70 -1.51
C ALA A 264 1.51 -0.83 -0.34
N GLY A 265 2.66 -1.11 0.28
CA GLY A 265 3.18 -0.37 1.44
C GLY A 265 3.34 1.13 1.16
N ALA A 266 4.00 1.48 0.04
CA ALA A 266 4.20 2.87 -0.36
C ALA A 266 2.89 3.63 -0.63
N CYS A 267 1.81 2.92 -0.99
CA CYS A 267 0.52 3.53 -1.31
C CYS A 267 -0.10 4.29 -0.12
N PHE A 268 0.23 3.88 1.10
CA PHE A 268 -0.23 4.53 2.32
C PHE A 268 0.31 5.96 2.49
N VAL A 269 1.43 6.28 1.85
CA VAL A 269 2.08 7.60 1.93
C VAL A 269 1.83 8.43 0.67
N ILE A 270 1.66 7.79 -0.49
CA ILE A 270 1.42 8.48 -1.76
C ILE A 270 0.15 9.34 -1.73
N ILE A 271 -0.95 8.87 -1.14
CA ILE A 271 -2.22 9.62 -1.14
C ILE A 271 -2.17 10.88 -0.26
N PRO A 272 -1.67 10.85 1.00
CA PRO A 272 -1.49 12.05 1.81
C PRO A 272 -0.63 13.15 1.19
N ILE A 273 0.30 12.80 0.31
CA ILE A 273 1.17 13.76 -0.40
C ILE A 273 0.37 14.59 -1.42
N TRP A 274 -0.61 13.99 -2.09
CA TRP A 274 -1.38 14.64 -3.16
C TRP A 274 -2.53 15.51 -2.64
N PHE A 275 -3.09 15.18 -1.48
CA PHE A 275 -4.31 15.79 -0.96
C PHE A 275 -4.14 16.26 0.49
N LEU A 276 -4.67 17.44 0.80
CA LEU A 276 -4.81 18.02 2.14
C LEU A 276 -6.29 18.09 2.53
N LYS A 277 -7.11 18.87 1.81
CA LYS A 277 -8.54 19.08 2.10
C LYS A 277 -9.39 17.85 1.82
N ARG A 278 -9.09 17.12 0.73
CA ARG A 278 -9.85 15.94 0.28
C ARG A 278 -9.13 14.62 0.60
N ARG A 279 -8.26 14.64 1.61
CA ARG A 279 -7.35 13.53 1.93
C ARG A 279 -8.11 12.25 2.30
N SER A 280 -9.20 12.35 3.07
CA SER A 280 -9.97 11.16 3.46
C SER A 280 -10.83 10.63 2.31
N LEU A 281 -11.37 11.49 1.46
CA LEU A 281 -12.03 11.07 0.22
C LEU A 281 -11.07 10.33 -0.72
N ALA A 282 -9.89 10.89 -0.97
CA ALA A 282 -8.89 10.27 -1.82
C ALA A 282 -8.43 8.92 -1.25
N GLN A 283 -8.18 8.86 0.06
CA GLN A 283 -7.85 7.60 0.75
C GLN A 283 -9.02 6.61 0.74
N GLY A 284 -10.26 7.09 0.81
CA GLY A 284 -11.46 6.28 0.69
C GLY A 284 -11.60 5.64 -0.69
N ILE A 285 -11.33 6.38 -1.77
CA ILE A 285 -11.29 5.86 -3.14
C ILE A 285 -10.13 4.88 -3.32
N ALA A 286 -8.94 5.23 -2.85
CA ALA A 286 -7.77 4.38 -2.89
C ALA A 286 -8.00 3.05 -2.16
N SER A 287 -8.61 3.09 -0.98
CA SER A 287 -8.90 1.88 -0.18
C SER A 287 -10.14 1.13 -0.65
N ALA A 288 -11.07 1.74 -1.40
CA ALA A 288 -12.23 1.07 -2.01
C ALA A 288 -11.83 -0.14 -2.87
N GLY A 289 -10.63 -0.10 -3.45
CA GLY A 289 -10.04 -1.17 -4.24
C GLY A 289 -10.14 -2.55 -3.58
N ALA A 290 -9.97 -2.65 -2.27
CA ALA A 290 -10.09 -3.94 -1.56
C ALA A 290 -11.47 -4.60 -1.78
N GLY A 291 -12.55 -3.82 -1.79
CA GLY A 291 -13.90 -4.32 -2.10
C GLY A 291 -14.05 -4.69 -3.57
N LEU A 292 -13.47 -3.89 -4.48
CA LEU A 292 -13.48 -4.16 -5.92
C LEU A 292 -12.82 -5.50 -6.26
N GLY A 293 -11.68 -5.81 -5.64
CA GLY A 293 -11.00 -7.09 -5.82
C GLY A 293 -11.87 -8.30 -5.42
N GLY A 294 -12.60 -8.19 -4.31
CA GLY A 294 -13.55 -9.23 -3.89
C GLY A 294 -14.66 -9.47 -4.92
N ILE A 295 -15.19 -8.41 -5.53
CA ILE A 295 -16.21 -8.53 -6.58
C ILE A 295 -15.61 -9.18 -7.84
N ILE A 296 -14.41 -8.76 -8.24
CA ILE A 296 -13.73 -9.25 -9.45
C ILE A 296 -13.37 -10.73 -9.34
N PHE A 297 -12.92 -11.19 -8.16
CA PHE A 297 -12.38 -12.54 -8.03
C PHE A 297 -13.36 -13.57 -7.47
N SER A 298 -14.28 -13.21 -6.56
CA SER A 298 -15.08 -14.22 -5.85
C SER A 298 -15.97 -15.05 -6.77
N ARG A 299 -16.65 -14.45 -7.76
CA ARG A 299 -17.54 -15.19 -8.68
C ARG A 299 -16.79 -15.97 -9.76
N PRO A 300 -15.78 -15.41 -10.46
CA PRO A 300 -15.03 -16.17 -11.44
C PRO A 300 -14.27 -17.35 -10.83
N VAL A 301 -13.69 -17.20 -9.64
CA VAL A 301 -13.00 -18.29 -8.94
C VAL A 301 -13.98 -19.44 -8.63
N ASP A 302 -15.13 -19.12 -8.06
CA ASP A 302 -16.17 -20.11 -7.75
C ASP A 302 -16.67 -20.85 -9.02
N ALA A 303 -16.91 -20.11 -10.10
CA ALA A 303 -17.34 -20.69 -11.37
C ALA A 303 -16.29 -21.64 -11.97
N ILE A 304 -15.00 -21.29 -11.91
CA ILE A 304 -13.90 -22.13 -12.42
C ILE A 304 -13.76 -23.39 -11.57
N ILE A 305 -13.82 -23.25 -10.24
CA ILE A 305 -13.73 -24.38 -9.30
C ILE A 305 -14.92 -25.33 -9.51
N SER A 306 -16.13 -24.79 -9.58
CA SER A 306 -17.36 -25.58 -9.78
C SER A 306 -17.36 -26.35 -11.11
N LYS A 307 -16.82 -25.75 -12.19
CA LYS A 307 -16.79 -26.38 -13.52
C LYS A 307 -15.72 -27.46 -13.68
N TYR A 308 -14.53 -27.24 -13.11
CA TYR A 308 -13.36 -28.12 -13.34
C TYR A 308 -12.92 -28.91 -12.10
N GLY A 309 -13.67 -28.80 -10.99
CA GLY A 309 -13.41 -29.49 -9.73
C GLY A 309 -11.99 -29.26 -9.22
N LYS A 310 -11.28 -30.36 -8.94
CA LYS A 310 -9.90 -30.34 -8.40
C LYS A 310 -8.92 -29.58 -9.31
N ASN A 311 -9.08 -29.68 -10.63
CA ASN A 311 -8.26 -28.94 -11.59
C ASN A 311 -8.65 -27.46 -11.67
N GLY A 312 -9.88 -27.11 -11.30
CA GLY A 312 -10.38 -25.75 -11.26
C GLY A 312 -9.61 -24.86 -10.28
N VAL A 313 -9.23 -25.37 -9.10
CA VAL A 313 -8.41 -24.61 -8.14
C VAL A 313 -7.09 -24.15 -8.77
N LYS A 314 -6.40 -25.04 -9.48
CA LYS A 314 -5.12 -24.72 -10.14
C LYS A 314 -5.30 -23.64 -11.20
N TRP A 315 -6.36 -23.74 -12.00
CA TRP A 315 -6.67 -22.75 -13.04
C TRP A 315 -7.09 -21.40 -12.46
N ALA A 316 -7.88 -21.39 -11.38
CA ALA A 316 -8.30 -20.18 -10.70
C ALA A 316 -7.10 -19.43 -10.10
N LEU A 317 -6.15 -20.14 -9.48
CA LEU A 317 -4.91 -19.56 -8.95
C LEU A 317 -4.00 -19.01 -10.05
N ARG A 318 -3.88 -19.72 -11.19
CA ARG A 318 -3.12 -19.23 -12.34
C ARG A 318 -3.76 -18.01 -12.99
N MET A 319 -5.08 -17.98 -13.09
CA MET A 319 -5.82 -16.81 -13.56
C MET A 319 -5.54 -15.62 -12.64
N GLN A 320 -5.61 -15.80 -11.31
CA GLN A 320 -5.27 -14.75 -10.35
C GLN A 320 -3.83 -14.27 -10.49
N ALA A 321 -2.87 -15.18 -10.64
CA ALA A 321 -1.46 -14.82 -10.87
C ALA A 321 -1.33 -13.86 -12.08
N ILE A 322 -1.87 -14.25 -13.22
CA ILE A 322 -1.78 -13.48 -14.48
C ILE A 322 -2.50 -12.13 -14.36
N VAL A 323 -3.74 -12.13 -13.87
CA VAL A 323 -4.56 -10.91 -13.77
C VAL A 323 -3.94 -9.93 -12.76
N CYS A 324 -3.58 -10.39 -11.56
CA CYS A 324 -2.95 -9.53 -10.56
C CYS A 324 -1.59 -9.02 -11.06
N GLY A 325 -0.76 -9.87 -11.65
CA GLY A 325 0.55 -9.47 -12.17
C GLY A 325 0.46 -8.38 -13.25
N LEU A 326 -0.45 -8.53 -14.22
CA LEU A 326 -0.65 -7.55 -15.30
C LEU A 326 -1.20 -6.23 -14.78
N MET A 327 -2.24 -6.27 -13.95
CA MET A 327 -2.92 -5.06 -13.47
C MET A 327 -2.08 -4.28 -12.45
N LEU A 328 -1.34 -4.97 -11.59
CA LEU A 328 -0.37 -4.33 -10.68
C LEU A 328 0.75 -3.66 -11.48
N THR A 329 1.30 -4.36 -12.49
CA THR A 329 2.35 -3.79 -13.35
C THR A 329 1.86 -2.53 -14.06
N LEU A 330 0.64 -2.54 -14.62
CA LEU A 330 0.06 -1.38 -15.27
C LEU A 330 -0.14 -0.21 -14.30
N SER A 331 -0.65 -0.50 -13.11
CA SER A 331 -0.88 0.53 -12.07
C SER A 331 0.42 1.15 -11.57
N ILE A 332 1.49 0.35 -11.44
CA ILE A 332 2.83 0.83 -11.03
C ILE A 332 3.49 1.68 -12.12
N ILE A 333 3.21 1.42 -13.40
CA ILE A 333 3.73 2.27 -14.48
C ILE A 333 3.03 3.63 -14.48
N LEU A 334 1.72 3.65 -14.24
CA LEU A 334 0.88 4.85 -14.32
C LEU A 334 0.93 5.73 -13.07
N ILE A 335 1.21 5.15 -11.89
CA ILE A 335 1.28 5.91 -10.65
C ILE A 335 2.40 6.96 -10.73
N ARG A 336 2.07 8.17 -10.28
CA ARG A 336 2.99 9.30 -10.15
C ARG A 336 2.98 9.81 -8.71
N ILE A 337 4.11 10.34 -8.27
CA ILE A 337 4.26 10.99 -6.97
C ILE A 337 4.58 12.46 -7.18
N CYS A 338 3.92 13.35 -6.42
CA CYS A 338 4.17 14.78 -6.49
C CYS A 338 5.47 15.18 -5.76
N ARG A 339 6.02 14.30 -4.93
CA ARG A 339 7.25 14.50 -4.18
C ARG A 339 8.09 13.23 -4.16
N PRO A 340 9.41 13.32 -4.29
CA PRO A 340 10.28 12.16 -4.16
C PRO A 340 10.16 11.60 -2.74
N LEU A 341 9.87 10.29 -2.64
CA LEU A 341 9.93 9.55 -1.37
C LEU A 341 11.37 9.24 -0.94
N LYS A 342 12.32 9.49 -1.84
CA LYS A 342 13.76 9.32 -1.62
C LYS A 342 14.28 10.52 -0.84
N ASP A 343 14.87 10.26 0.31
CA ASP A 343 15.50 11.29 1.13
C ASP A 343 16.86 11.67 0.49
N PRO A 344 17.07 12.93 0.08
CA PRO A 344 18.34 13.39 -0.50
C PRO A 344 19.52 13.21 0.46
N LYS A 345 19.29 13.38 1.78
CA LYS A 345 20.32 13.32 2.83
C LYS A 345 20.78 11.89 3.13
N LEU A 346 20.03 10.88 2.69
CA LEU A 346 20.43 9.48 2.77
C LEU A 346 21.27 9.01 1.57
N GLY A 347 21.38 9.83 0.51
CA GLY A 347 22.19 9.50 -0.66
C GLY A 347 23.71 9.50 -0.40
N THR A 348 24.17 10.18 0.65
CA THR A 348 25.60 10.48 0.88
C THR A 348 26.25 9.71 2.03
N LYS A 349 25.51 9.00 2.89
CA LYS A 349 26.10 8.26 4.03
C LYS A 349 25.69 6.79 4.05
N GLU A 350 26.67 5.92 3.79
CA GLU A 350 26.61 4.45 3.81
C GLU A 350 26.26 3.85 5.20
N LYS A 351 25.09 4.15 5.76
CA LYS A 351 24.63 3.44 6.96
C LYS A 351 24.15 2.03 6.57
N PRO A 352 24.51 0.97 7.32
CA PRO A 352 24.04 -0.37 7.01
C PRO A 352 22.52 -0.46 7.17
N LEU A 353 21.85 -1.13 6.22
CA LEU A 353 20.39 -1.24 6.13
C LEU A 353 19.74 -1.73 7.43
N SER A 354 20.42 -2.61 8.17
CA SER A 354 19.95 -3.13 9.46
C SER A 354 19.89 -2.06 10.56
N LYS A 355 20.91 -1.19 10.65
CA LYS A 355 20.90 -0.07 11.60
C LYS A 355 19.87 0.97 11.22
N GLU A 356 19.62 1.16 9.92
CA GLU A 356 18.56 2.04 9.45
C GLU A 356 17.18 1.47 9.73
N LEU A 357 16.92 0.19 9.47
CA LEU A 357 15.66 -0.47 9.83
C LEU A 357 15.33 -0.32 11.31
N VAL A 358 16.32 -0.50 12.19
CA VAL A 358 16.13 -0.35 13.64
C VAL A 358 15.94 1.13 14.00
N ALA A 359 16.75 2.04 13.49
CA ALA A 359 16.60 3.47 13.75
C ALA A 359 15.28 4.04 13.19
N PHE A 360 14.84 3.52 12.05
CA PHE A 360 13.63 3.90 11.33
C PHE A 360 12.38 3.38 12.03
N ALA A 361 12.41 2.12 12.49
CA ALA A 361 11.33 1.54 13.27
C ALA A 361 11.23 2.17 14.67
N PHE A 362 12.34 2.58 15.28
CA PHE A 362 12.40 3.07 16.67
C PHE A 362 12.77 4.56 16.81
N ARG A 363 12.15 5.46 16.04
CA ARG A 363 12.12 6.91 16.33
C ARG A 363 11.25 7.19 17.58
N TRP A 364 11.78 6.92 18.76
CA TRP A 364 11.06 7.06 20.04
C TRP A 364 10.48 8.45 20.29
N ASP A 365 11.06 9.50 19.71
CA ASP A 365 10.62 10.88 19.89
C ASP A 365 9.24 11.14 19.28
N LEU A 366 8.91 10.47 18.16
CA LEU A 366 7.59 10.51 17.54
C LEU A 366 6.57 9.70 18.34
N TYR A 367 6.95 8.52 18.85
CA TYR A 367 6.02 7.61 19.52
C TYR A 367 5.70 8.00 20.96
N LYS A 368 6.60 8.73 21.63
CA LYS A 368 6.34 9.28 22.97
C LYS A 368 5.23 10.32 22.96
N GLN A 369 4.91 10.91 21.81
CA GLN A 369 3.85 11.89 21.72
C GLN A 369 2.48 11.21 21.82
N ILE A 370 1.64 11.79 22.67
CA ILE A 370 0.29 11.31 22.97
C ILE A 370 -0.55 11.04 21.70
N PRO A 371 -0.54 11.92 20.66
CA PRO A 371 -1.36 11.71 19.47
C PRO A 371 -1.00 10.42 18.73
N MET A 372 0.31 10.16 18.55
CA MET A 372 0.77 8.98 17.85
C MET A 372 0.49 7.71 18.65
N ALA A 373 0.72 7.72 19.97
CA ALA A 373 0.40 6.61 20.86
C ALA A 373 -1.09 6.24 20.80
N CYS A 374 -1.99 7.23 20.75
CA CYS A 374 -3.42 7.00 20.59
C CYS A 374 -3.78 6.34 19.26
N LEU A 375 -3.19 6.78 18.15
CA LEU A 375 -3.40 6.17 16.83
C LEU A 375 -2.93 4.71 16.81
N ILE A 376 -1.78 4.42 17.43
CA ILE A 376 -1.23 3.06 17.56
C ILE A 376 -2.19 2.15 18.33
N ILE A 377 -2.62 2.58 19.53
CA ILE A 377 -3.54 1.80 20.38
C ILE A 377 -4.88 1.59 19.66
N TRP A 378 -5.41 2.63 19.01
CA TRP A 378 -6.64 2.54 18.25
C TRP A 378 -6.54 1.50 17.13
N ASN A 379 -5.51 1.58 16.27
CA ASN A 379 -5.34 0.64 15.17
C ASN A 379 -5.12 -0.80 15.65
N LEU A 380 -4.35 -0.97 16.72
CA LEU A 380 -4.07 -2.27 17.33
C LEU A 380 -5.36 -2.97 17.78
N ILE A 381 -6.19 -2.25 18.55
CA ILE A 381 -7.43 -2.80 19.12
C ILE A 381 -8.51 -2.97 18.06
N TYR A 382 -8.70 -1.97 17.19
CA TYR A 382 -9.70 -2.03 16.14
C TYR A 382 -9.36 -3.08 15.07
N GLY A 383 -8.06 -3.34 14.81
CA GLY A 383 -7.60 -4.35 13.88
C GLY A 383 -8.18 -5.74 14.18
N VAL A 384 -8.29 -6.10 15.46
CA VAL A 384 -8.92 -7.36 15.89
C VAL A 384 -10.40 -7.40 15.53
N ALA A 385 -11.15 -6.34 15.85
CA ALA A 385 -12.56 -6.23 15.50
C ALA A 385 -12.77 -6.29 13.98
N TYR A 386 -11.93 -5.59 13.22
CA TYR A 386 -11.96 -5.59 11.76
C TYR A 386 -11.71 -6.98 11.17
N ALA A 387 -10.69 -7.70 11.62
CA ALA A 387 -10.36 -9.04 11.11
C ALA A 387 -11.52 -10.04 11.35
N ILE A 388 -12.08 -10.03 12.57
CA ILE A 388 -13.22 -10.89 12.90
C ILE A 388 -14.42 -10.55 12.02
N LEU A 389 -14.76 -9.26 11.87
CA LEU A 389 -15.85 -8.83 11.00
C LEU A 389 -15.60 -9.16 9.52
N LEU A 390 -14.35 -9.14 9.07
CA LEU A 390 -14.02 -9.43 7.67
C LEU A 390 -14.27 -10.90 7.31
N PHE A 391 -13.87 -11.84 8.17
CA PHE A 391 -13.86 -13.27 7.85
C PHE A 391 -15.00 -14.08 8.49
N SER A 392 -15.68 -13.57 9.51
CA SER A 392 -16.65 -14.37 10.29
C SER A 392 -18.00 -14.56 9.60
N PHE A 393 -18.40 -13.72 8.64
CA PHE A 393 -19.76 -13.75 8.08
C PHE A 393 -20.14 -15.08 7.43
N SER A 394 -19.26 -15.64 6.58
CA SER A 394 -19.53 -16.93 5.92
C SER A 394 -19.62 -18.07 6.93
N SER A 395 -18.77 -18.05 7.97
CA SER A 395 -18.75 -19.06 9.04
C SER A 395 -19.91 -18.91 10.02
N TYR A 396 -20.41 -17.68 10.19
CA TYR A 396 -21.60 -17.39 10.99
C TYR A 396 -22.86 -17.88 10.28
N ALA A 397 -23.00 -17.60 8.98
CA ALA A 397 -24.14 -18.05 8.18
C ALA A 397 -24.36 -19.57 8.30
N THR A 398 -23.29 -20.36 8.14
CA THR A 398 -23.37 -21.82 8.29
C THR A 398 -23.68 -22.27 9.72
N SER A 399 -23.22 -21.55 10.74
CA SER A 399 -23.53 -21.87 12.15
C SER A 399 -24.99 -21.65 12.53
N VAL A 400 -25.69 -20.77 11.81
CA VAL A 400 -27.12 -20.47 12.03
C VAL A 400 -28.03 -21.37 11.17
N GLY A 401 -27.43 -22.29 10.39
CA GLY A 401 -28.16 -23.24 9.55
C GLY A 401 -28.42 -22.74 8.13
N LEU A 402 -27.82 -21.63 7.70
CA LEU A 402 -27.89 -21.17 6.31
C LEU A 402 -26.93 -21.97 5.43
N THR A 403 -27.24 -22.01 4.13
CA THR A 403 -26.38 -22.68 3.15
C THR A 403 -25.07 -21.92 2.96
N TYR A 404 -24.01 -22.64 2.56
CA TYR A 404 -22.72 -22.00 2.25
C TYR A 404 -22.84 -20.94 1.14
N LEU A 405 -23.65 -21.21 0.10
CA LEU A 405 -23.92 -20.25 -0.97
C LEU A 405 -24.53 -18.94 -0.45
N GLN A 406 -25.45 -19.04 0.52
CA GLN A 406 -26.01 -17.87 1.20
C GLN A 406 -24.93 -17.11 1.98
N GLY A 407 -24.05 -17.81 2.71
CA GLY A 407 -22.91 -17.19 3.40
C GLY A 407 -21.95 -16.46 2.46
N SER A 408 -21.59 -17.08 1.34
CA SER A 408 -20.76 -16.48 0.28
C SER A 408 -21.40 -15.23 -0.34
N ASN A 409 -22.71 -15.25 -0.56
CA ASN A 409 -23.45 -14.08 -1.03
C ASN A 409 -23.40 -12.91 -0.03
N VAL A 410 -23.42 -13.17 1.27
CA VAL A 410 -23.28 -12.13 2.31
C VAL A 410 -21.89 -11.50 2.25
N THR A 411 -20.83 -12.30 2.14
CA THR A 411 -19.46 -11.79 1.97
C THR A 411 -19.31 -10.99 0.67
N THR A 412 -19.99 -11.40 -0.41
CA THR A 412 -20.02 -10.62 -1.66
C THR A 412 -20.71 -9.27 -1.46
N ALA A 413 -21.86 -9.24 -0.77
CA ALA A 413 -22.57 -8.01 -0.44
C ALA A 413 -21.71 -7.07 0.45
N GLN A 414 -20.96 -7.64 1.38
CA GLN A 414 -19.98 -6.90 2.20
C GLN A 414 -18.86 -6.28 1.35
N SER A 415 -18.31 -7.00 0.35
CA SER A 415 -17.29 -6.44 -0.56
C SER A 415 -17.85 -5.29 -1.41
N VAL A 416 -19.10 -5.42 -1.90
CA VAL A 416 -19.80 -4.32 -2.60
C VAL A 416 -19.97 -3.12 -1.69
N ALA A 417 -20.40 -3.35 -0.44
CA ALA A 417 -20.55 -2.28 0.53
C ALA A 417 -19.22 -1.61 0.90
N GLN A 418 -18.11 -2.34 0.93
CA GLN A 418 -16.78 -1.75 1.15
C GLN A 418 -16.36 -0.85 -0.03
N PHE A 419 -16.65 -1.27 -1.26
CA PHE A 419 -16.32 -0.49 -2.45
C PHE A 419 -17.05 0.86 -2.48
N VAL A 420 -18.34 0.87 -2.17
CA VAL A 420 -19.16 2.10 -2.18
C VAL A 420 -19.05 2.88 -0.86
N GLY A 421 -18.92 2.17 0.25
CA GLY A 421 -18.90 2.74 1.59
C GLY A 421 -17.63 3.51 1.90
N ARG A 422 -16.45 3.03 1.47
CA ARG A 422 -15.17 3.71 1.80
C ARG A 422 -15.07 5.13 1.22
N PRO A 423 -15.43 5.42 -0.05
CA PRO A 423 -15.50 6.79 -0.55
C PRO A 423 -16.51 7.65 0.20
N PHE A 424 -17.70 7.10 0.50
CA PHE A 424 -18.74 7.81 1.25
C PHE A 424 -18.26 8.19 2.66
N LEU A 425 -17.61 7.26 3.35
CA LEU A 425 -16.98 7.51 4.65
C LEU A 425 -15.87 8.55 4.56
N GLY A 426 -15.13 8.59 3.45
CA GLY A 426 -14.14 9.64 3.17
C GLY A 426 -14.77 11.03 3.09
N ILE A 427 -15.88 11.18 2.35
CA ILE A 427 -16.64 12.45 2.28
C ILE A 427 -17.15 12.84 3.67
N LEU A 428 -17.72 11.89 4.41
CA LEU A 428 -18.22 12.15 5.75
C LEU A 428 -17.11 12.58 6.71
N SER A 429 -15.95 11.94 6.59
CA SER A 429 -14.76 12.20 7.39
C SER A 429 -14.17 13.59 7.12
N ASP A 430 -14.07 13.99 5.86
CA ASP A 430 -13.59 15.33 5.51
C ASP A 430 -14.58 16.43 5.95
N LYS A 431 -15.90 16.15 6.05
CA LYS A 431 -16.91 17.13 6.49
C LYS A 431 -17.08 17.26 8.00
N ILE A 432 -17.16 16.15 8.72
CA ILE A 432 -17.43 16.13 10.18
C ILE A 432 -16.13 16.23 10.99
N GLY A 433 -15.00 16.04 10.32
CA GLY A 433 -13.68 15.91 10.91
C GLY A 433 -13.29 14.43 11.06
N ARG A 434 -12.01 14.16 10.78
CA ARG A 434 -11.48 12.79 10.70
C ARG A 434 -11.61 12.03 12.01
N ALA A 435 -11.24 12.64 13.14
CA ALA A 435 -11.34 12.03 14.46
C ALA A 435 -12.80 11.75 14.87
N ASN A 436 -13.68 12.74 14.66
CA ASN A 436 -15.09 12.63 15.03
C ASN A 436 -15.79 11.52 14.23
N SER A 437 -15.61 11.50 12.91
CA SER A 437 -16.20 10.48 12.05
C SER A 437 -15.74 9.07 12.43
N THR A 438 -14.44 8.87 12.67
CA THR A 438 -13.93 7.58 13.11
C THR A 438 -14.60 7.14 14.39
N ILE A 439 -14.56 7.95 15.46
CA ILE A 439 -15.14 7.62 16.77
C ILE A 439 -16.63 7.28 16.65
N SER A 440 -17.42 8.10 15.95
CA SER A 440 -18.86 7.88 15.79
C SER A 440 -19.16 6.57 15.06
N ILE A 441 -18.41 6.24 14.02
CA ILE A 441 -18.61 5.02 13.24
C ILE A 441 -18.13 3.78 14.00
N THR A 442 -17.02 3.83 14.74
CA THR A 442 -16.60 2.70 15.60
C THR A 442 -17.60 2.41 16.71
N ILE A 443 -18.15 3.44 17.34
CA ILE A 443 -19.21 3.28 18.35
C ILE A 443 -20.45 2.64 17.71
N PHE A 444 -20.85 3.12 16.52
CA PHE A 444 -21.97 2.55 15.76
C PHE A 444 -21.76 1.06 15.45
N ILE A 445 -20.56 0.68 15.00
CA ILE A 445 -20.17 -0.72 14.76
C ILE A 445 -20.30 -1.56 16.04
N GLY A 446 -19.82 -1.05 17.18
CA GLY A 446 -19.91 -1.75 18.46
C GLY A 446 -21.36 -1.95 18.93
N ILE A 447 -22.19 -0.91 18.81
CA ILE A 447 -23.61 -0.96 19.19
C ILE A 447 -24.35 -1.98 18.32
N ILE A 448 -24.22 -1.90 16.99
CA ILE A 448 -24.94 -2.81 16.08
C ILE A 448 -24.45 -4.25 16.26
N SER A 449 -23.16 -4.46 16.54
CA SER A 449 -22.62 -5.81 16.78
C SER A 449 -23.25 -6.51 17.98
N ILE A 450 -23.66 -5.78 19.03
CA ILE A 450 -24.38 -6.36 20.18
C ILE A 450 -25.90 -6.33 19.95
N ALA A 451 -26.42 -5.20 19.51
CA ALA A 451 -27.86 -4.96 19.44
C ALA A 451 -28.55 -5.72 18.31
N TRP A 452 -27.86 -5.95 17.19
CA TRP A 452 -28.44 -6.60 16.02
C TRP A 452 -27.80 -7.96 15.73
N TRP A 453 -26.46 -8.03 15.59
CA TRP A 453 -25.79 -9.26 15.12
C TRP A 453 -26.08 -10.49 15.97
N ILE A 454 -26.24 -10.34 17.29
CA ILE A 454 -26.55 -11.44 18.21
C ILE A 454 -27.88 -12.13 17.86
N PHE A 455 -28.86 -11.39 17.33
CA PHE A 455 -30.23 -11.88 17.13
C PHE A 455 -30.53 -12.34 15.69
N ILE A 456 -29.60 -12.15 14.76
CA ILE A 456 -29.84 -12.44 13.34
C ILE A 456 -29.95 -13.96 13.13
N LYS A 457 -31.10 -14.40 12.62
CA LYS A 457 -31.31 -15.79 12.20
C LYS A 457 -31.70 -15.97 10.73
N ASN A 458 -32.15 -14.87 10.11
CA ASN A 458 -32.69 -14.88 8.76
C ASN A 458 -31.64 -14.47 7.73
N TYR A 459 -31.71 -15.07 6.53
CA TYR A 459 -30.81 -14.72 5.43
C TYR A 459 -30.93 -13.24 5.00
N ALA A 460 -32.15 -12.72 4.93
CA ALA A 460 -32.42 -11.33 4.55
C ALA A 460 -31.85 -10.32 5.57
N GLU A 461 -31.92 -10.63 6.86
CA GLU A 461 -31.31 -9.80 7.90
C GLU A 461 -29.79 -9.86 7.83
N LEU A 462 -29.22 -11.05 7.59
CA LEU A 462 -27.77 -11.23 7.53
C LEU A 462 -27.13 -10.51 6.33
N ILE A 463 -27.79 -10.48 5.17
CA ILE A 463 -27.28 -9.76 4.00
C ILE A 463 -27.33 -8.24 4.20
N VAL A 464 -28.41 -7.72 4.81
CA VAL A 464 -28.54 -6.29 5.12
C VAL A 464 -27.50 -5.89 6.16
N PHE A 465 -27.33 -6.68 7.22
CA PHE A 465 -26.32 -6.46 8.24
C PHE A 465 -24.90 -6.52 7.64
N GLY A 466 -24.60 -7.52 6.82
CA GLY A 466 -23.31 -7.64 6.12
C GLY A 466 -23.01 -6.44 5.22
N PHE A 467 -24.02 -5.89 4.56
CA PHE A 467 -23.88 -4.67 3.76
C PHE A 467 -23.58 -3.44 4.64
N ILE A 468 -24.37 -3.19 5.69
CA ILE A 468 -24.16 -2.04 6.59
C ILE A 468 -22.78 -2.12 7.26
N MET A 469 -22.42 -3.30 7.77
CA MET A 469 -21.11 -3.51 8.40
C MET A 469 -19.96 -3.40 7.41
N GLY A 470 -20.14 -3.91 6.18
CA GLY A 470 -19.16 -3.76 5.10
C GLY A 470 -18.87 -2.30 4.77
N ALA A 471 -19.91 -1.46 4.72
CA ALA A 471 -19.75 -0.03 4.50
C ALA A 471 -19.07 0.66 5.69
N ALA A 472 -19.46 0.35 6.92
CA ALA A 472 -18.96 1.02 8.12
C ALA A 472 -17.54 0.60 8.54
N MET A 473 -17.21 -0.69 8.47
CA MET A 473 -15.96 -1.23 9.01
C MET A 473 -14.70 -0.67 8.34
N GLY A 474 -14.85 -0.15 7.11
CA GLY A 474 -13.79 0.44 6.31
C GLY A 474 -13.24 1.77 6.84
N ILE A 475 -13.86 2.38 7.86
CA ILE A 475 -13.47 3.70 8.39
C ILE A 475 -12.00 3.75 8.84
N ASN A 476 -11.47 2.64 9.37
CA ASN A 476 -10.06 2.55 9.73
C ASN A 476 -9.17 2.86 8.53
N TRP A 477 -9.35 2.15 7.41
CA TRP A 477 -8.53 2.32 6.21
C TRP A 477 -8.67 3.68 5.53
N VAL A 478 -9.85 4.29 5.65
CA VAL A 478 -10.15 5.63 5.12
C VAL A 478 -9.35 6.69 5.89
N ASN A 479 -9.27 6.59 7.22
CA ASN A 479 -8.66 7.61 8.06
C ASN A 479 -7.25 7.26 8.57
N PHE A 480 -6.78 6.03 8.33
CA PHE A 480 -5.47 5.52 8.73
C PHE A 480 -4.31 6.43 8.29
N GLY A 481 -4.21 6.71 6.99
CA GLY A 481 -3.21 7.63 6.43
C GLY A 481 -3.50 9.10 6.76
N PRO A 482 -4.73 9.61 6.53
CA PRO A 482 -5.08 10.99 6.78
C PRO A 482 -4.88 11.49 8.21
N MET A 483 -5.15 10.66 9.23
CA MET A 483 -4.93 11.04 10.64
C MET A 483 -3.45 11.09 10.99
N THR A 484 -2.65 10.16 10.46
CA THR A 484 -1.20 10.16 10.66
C THR A 484 -0.58 11.38 9.98
N ALA A 485 -1.07 11.74 8.79
CA ALA A 485 -0.66 12.94 8.07
C ALA A 485 -1.12 14.26 8.74
N ASP A 486 -2.25 14.27 9.46
CA ASP A 486 -2.60 15.44 10.28
C ASP A 486 -1.61 15.68 11.43
N TYR A 487 -0.97 14.62 11.91
CA TYR A 487 0.01 14.71 13.00
C TYR A 487 1.44 15.00 12.49
N CYS A 488 1.91 14.31 11.44
CA CYS A 488 3.27 14.46 10.92
C CYS A 488 3.43 15.39 9.71
N GLY A 489 2.32 15.87 9.13
CA GLY A 489 2.31 16.45 7.78
C GLY A 489 2.24 15.38 6.69
N GLY A 490 1.56 15.69 5.59
CA GLY A 490 1.31 14.79 4.45
C GLY A 490 2.50 14.50 3.55
N GLY A 491 3.61 15.24 3.69
CA GLY A 491 4.80 15.06 2.86
C GLY A 491 6.15 15.08 3.60
N GLY A 492 6.14 15.15 4.94
CA GLY A 492 7.37 15.15 5.73
C GLY A 492 7.99 13.75 5.86
N ASP A 493 9.29 13.68 6.12
CA ASP A 493 10.02 12.42 6.35
C ASP A 493 9.41 11.61 7.51
N ASP A 494 8.84 12.31 8.50
CA ASP A 494 8.22 11.74 9.69
C ASP A 494 6.92 10.97 9.39
N LEU A 495 6.20 11.29 8.31
CA LEU A 495 5.00 10.55 7.92
C LEU A 495 5.32 9.09 7.60
N MET A 496 6.38 8.85 6.84
CA MET A 496 6.80 7.50 6.45
C MET A 496 7.20 6.68 7.68
N HIS A 497 7.89 7.32 8.65
CA HIS A 497 8.23 6.69 9.93
C HIS A 497 6.98 6.31 10.74
N ALA A 498 6.07 7.27 10.93
CA ALA A 498 4.84 7.09 11.69
C ALA A 498 3.96 6.00 11.07
N MET A 499 3.77 6.02 9.75
CA MET A 499 2.98 5.02 9.02
C MET A 499 3.59 3.63 9.13
N SER A 500 4.92 3.52 9.05
CA SER A 500 5.60 2.24 9.17
C SER A 500 5.37 1.60 10.53
N PHE A 501 5.57 2.34 11.62
CA PHE A 501 5.32 1.81 12.96
C PHE A 501 3.85 1.52 13.24
N LEU A 502 2.94 2.36 12.73
CA LEU A 502 1.51 2.13 12.83
C LEU A 502 1.10 0.83 12.13
N THR A 503 1.67 0.55 10.95
CA THR A 503 1.47 -0.73 10.25
C THR A 503 2.12 -1.89 10.99
N PHE A 504 3.35 -1.74 11.50
CA PHE A 504 4.06 -2.79 12.23
C PHE A 504 3.30 -3.25 13.48
N SER A 505 2.93 -2.28 14.32
CA SER A 505 2.19 -2.54 15.57
C SER A 505 0.84 -3.20 15.30
N GLY A 506 0.06 -2.68 14.34
CA GLY A 506 -1.21 -3.29 13.94
C GLY A 506 -1.07 -4.71 13.39
N GLY A 507 0.01 -4.98 12.65
CA GLY A 507 0.30 -6.29 12.07
C GLY A 507 0.43 -7.40 13.12
N VAL A 508 1.06 -7.12 14.27
CA VAL A 508 1.30 -8.11 15.33
C VAL A 508 0.00 -8.73 15.85
N LEU A 509 -1.01 -7.91 16.18
CA LEU A 509 -2.29 -8.46 16.62
C LEU A 509 -3.10 -9.08 15.48
N LEU A 510 -2.98 -8.56 14.25
CA LEU A 510 -3.68 -9.12 13.10
C LEU A 510 -3.24 -10.56 12.77
N VAL A 511 -1.98 -10.94 13.05
CA VAL A 511 -1.52 -12.33 12.89
C VAL A 511 -2.34 -13.29 13.75
N VAL A 512 -2.63 -12.90 15.00
CA VAL A 512 -3.29 -13.76 15.99
C VAL A 512 -4.80 -13.56 16.03
N ALA A 513 -5.32 -12.45 15.46
CA ALA A 513 -6.74 -12.09 15.52
C ALA A 513 -7.67 -13.18 14.96
N GLU A 514 -7.28 -13.84 13.88
CA GLU A 514 -8.10 -14.90 13.28
C GLU A 514 -8.10 -16.18 14.12
N LEU A 515 -6.94 -16.54 14.69
CA LEU A 515 -6.82 -17.64 15.66
C LEU A 515 -7.68 -17.39 16.90
N ILE A 516 -7.65 -16.16 17.44
CA ILE A 516 -8.52 -15.75 18.56
C ILE A 516 -9.99 -15.89 18.16
N GLY A 517 -10.37 -15.45 16.97
CA GLY A 517 -11.74 -15.59 16.45
C GLY A 517 -12.18 -17.06 16.33
N LEU A 518 -11.28 -17.95 15.93
CA LEU A 518 -11.54 -19.39 15.83
C LEU A 518 -11.72 -20.02 17.21
N GLU A 519 -10.81 -19.75 18.15
CA GLU A 519 -10.84 -20.30 19.52
C GLU A 519 -12.06 -19.81 20.33
N LEU A 520 -12.52 -18.59 20.06
CA LEU A 520 -13.71 -18.05 20.70
C LEU A 520 -15.02 -18.68 20.19
N LYS A 521 -14.98 -19.36 19.04
CA LYS A 521 -16.14 -20.07 18.50
C LYS A 521 -16.38 -21.36 19.28
N ARG A 522 -17.38 -21.36 20.17
CA ARG A 522 -17.76 -22.56 20.94
C ARG A 522 -18.89 -23.30 20.26
N ALA A 523 -18.55 -24.30 19.45
CA ALA A 523 -19.51 -25.10 18.67
C ALA A 523 -20.57 -25.84 19.52
N GLN A 524 -20.31 -26.08 20.81
CA GLN A 524 -21.21 -26.81 21.71
C GLN A 524 -22.31 -25.96 22.36
N MET A 525 -22.31 -24.64 22.17
CA MET A 525 -23.32 -23.74 22.74
C MET A 525 -24.46 -23.45 21.76
N SER A 526 -25.63 -23.05 22.28
CA SER A 526 -26.77 -22.60 21.47
C SER A 526 -26.49 -21.35 20.62
N MET A 527 -25.47 -20.57 21.00
CA MET A 527 -25.01 -19.37 20.28
C MET A 527 -23.48 -19.42 20.09
N PRO A 528 -22.98 -20.14 19.06
CA PRO A 528 -21.55 -20.44 18.90
C PRO A 528 -20.65 -19.21 18.72
N PHE A 529 -21.18 -18.10 18.21
CA PHE A 529 -20.44 -16.88 17.87
C PHE A 529 -20.53 -15.76 18.93
N LEU A 530 -21.26 -15.97 20.03
CA LEU A 530 -21.57 -14.91 21.00
C LEU A 530 -20.31 -14.21 21.54
N TYR A 531 -19.25 -14.96 21.86
CA TYR A 531 -18.00 -14.40 22.37
C TYR A 531 -17.26 -13.56 21.31
N CYS A 532 -17.29 -13.97 20.04
CA CYS A 532 -16.72 -13.20 18.94
C CYS A 532 -17.45 -11.87 18.76
N GLN A 533 -18.79 -11.88 18.87
CA GLN A 533 -19.63 -10.69 18.75
C GLN A 533 -19.38 -9.69 19.90
N ILE A 534 -19.28 -10.19 21.13
CA ILE A 534 -18.95 -9.38 22.31
C ILE A 534 -17.53 -8.81 22.19
N LEU A 535 -16.56 -9.60 21.74
CA LEU A 535 -15.19 -9.14 21.53
C LEU A 535 -15.12 -8.02 20.50
N VAL A 536 -15.78 -8.18 19.35
CA VAL A 536 -15.84 -7.14 18.31
C VAL A 536 -16.38 -5.84 18.88
N ALA A 537 -17.46 -5.90 19.66
CA ALA A 537 -18.03 -4.71 20.27
C ALA A 537 -17.12 -4.08 21.34
N GLY A 538 -16.54 -4.90 22.22
CA GLY A 538 -15.58 -4.44 23.23
C GLY A 538 -14.37 -3.75 22.61
N CYS A 539 -13.75 -4.39 21.62
CA CYS A 539 -12.65 -3.79 20.86
C CYS A 539 -13.08 -2.50 20.16
N SER A 540 -14.28 -2.46 19.56
CA SER A 540 -14.79 -1.26 18.89
C SER A 540 -14.97 -0.09 19.86
N PHE A 541 -15.58 -0.32 21.03
CA PHE A 541 -15.72 0.71 22.06
C PHE A 541 -14.37 1.18 22.61
N ILE A 542 -13.50 0.26 23.02
CA ILE A 542 -12.18 0.60 23.58
C ILE A 542 -11.37 1.39 22.54
N SER A 543 -11.40 0.98 21.27
CA SER A 543 -10.71 1.70 20.20
C SER A 543 -11.25 3.11 19.99
N ALA A 544 -12.57 3.31 20.10
CA ALA A 544 -13.18 4.65 20.03
C ALA A 544 -12.76 5.52 21.22
N PHE A 545 -12.72 4.96 22.43
CA PHE A 545 -12.24 5.68 23.62
C PHE A 545 -10.75 6.05 23.52
N ALA A 546 -9.92 5.18 22.93
CA ALA A 546 -8.50 5.43 22.72
C ALA A 546 -8.20 6.62 21.79
N LEU A 547 -9.14 6.99 20.91
CA LEU A 547 -9.02 8.15 20.01
C LEU A 547 -9.45 9.48 20.64
N LEU A 548 -10.10 9.46 21.80
CA LEU A 548 -10.58 10.71 22.42
C LEU A 548 -9.44 11.66 22.85
N PRO A 549 -8.29 11.19 23.37
CA PRO A 549 -7.14 12.06 23.59
C PRO A 549 -6.55 12.63 22.30
N PHE A 550 -6.57 11.88 21.19
CA PHE A 550 -6.16 12.39 19.88
C PHE A 550 -7.08 13.53 19.42
N ARG A 551 -8.39 13.38 19.64
CA ARG A 551 -9.37 14.45 19.38
C ARG A 551 -9.08 15.68 20.26
N GLU A 552 -8.84 15.50 21.55
CA GLU A 552 -8.52 16.60 22.48
C GLU A 552 -7.29 17.37 22.02
N TRP A 553 -6.22 16.67 21.62
CA TRP A 553 -5.02 17.29 21.08
C TRP A 553 -5.33 18.14 19.84
N LYS A 554 -6.09 17.59 18.88
CA LYS A 554 -6.47 18.33 17.67
C LYS A 554 -7.32 19.57 17.99
N VAL A 555 -8.26 19.46 18.93
CA VAL A 555 -9.05 20.60 19.41
C VAL A 555 -8.15 21.66 20.04
N LYS A 556 -7.18 21.24 20.86
CA LYS A 556 -6.24 22.14 21.51
C LYS A 556 -5.42 22.93 20.49
N CYS A 557 -4.93 22.30 19.42
CA CYS A 557 -4.23 22.97 18.33
C CYS A 557 -5.09 24.08 17.70
N ILE A 558 -6.32 23.75 17.31
CA ILE A 558 -7.27 24.71 16.71
C ILE A 558 -7.57 25.87 17.67
N LEU A 559 -7.80 25.61 18.95
CA LEU A 559 -8.08 26.65 19.94
C LEU A 559 -6.85 27.55 20.17
N THR A 560 -5.63 26.98 20.10
CA THR A 560 -4.38 27.72 20.26
C THR A 560 -4.14 28.64 19.06
N ALA A 561 -4.36 28.15 17.84
CA ALA A 561 -4.27 28.95 16.62
C ALA A 561 -5.31 30.09 16.61
N LYS A 562 -6.56 29.81 17.01
CA LYS A 562 -7.59 30.85 17.17
C LYS A 562 -7.20 31.91 18.19
N LYS A 563 -6.51 31.54 19.28
CA LYS A 563 -5.98 32.50 20.26
C LYS A 563 -4.88 33.37 19.65
N ALA A 564 -4.00 32.79 18.85
CA ALA A 564 -2.95 33.55 18.17
C ALA A 564 -3.51 34.57 17.17
N GLN A 565 -4.59 34.22 16.46
CA GLN A 565 -5.27 35.12 15.51
C GLN A 565 -6.14 36.20 16.19
N THR A 566 -6.78 35.87 17.31
CA THR A 566 -7.67 36.78 18.02
C THR A 566 -6.86 37.56 19.06
N GLN A 567 -6.47 38.80 18.76
CA GLN A 567 -5.79 39.70 19.73
C GLN A 567 -6.67 40.11 20.93
N GLU A 568 -7.94 39.71 20.94
CA GLU A 568 -8.91 39.98 22.00
C GLU A 568 -8.82 38.91 23.11
N ASN A 569 -8.78 39.33 24.38
CA ASN A 569 -8.79 38.43 25.54
C ASN A 569 -10.15 37.73 25.70
N ASP A 570 -10.39 36.68 24.91
CA ASP A 570 -11.56 35.81 25.10
C ASP A 570 -11.34 34.89 26.31
N GLU A 571 -11.89 35.31 27.46
CA GLU A 571 -11.85 34.61 28.75
C GLU A 571 -12.37 33.16 28.63
N ARG A 572 -13.26 32.88 27.67
CA ARG A 572 -13.76 31.53 27.40
C ARG A 572 -12.68 30.65 26.77
N LEU A 573 -11.91 31.20 25.84
CA LEU A 573 -10.82 30.49 25.18
C LEU A 573 -9.68 30.21 26.16
N GLU A 574 -9.38 31.15 27.07
CA GLU A 574 -8.40 30.96 28.13
C GLU A 574 -8.82 29.85 29.11
N ASN A 575 -10.08 29.85 29.55
CA ASN A 575 -10.63 28.79 30.40
C ASN A 575 -10.58 27.42 29.69
N LEU A 576 -10.80 27.37 28.38
CA LEU A 576 -10.69 26.15 27.59
C LEU A 576 -9.24 25.69 27.38
N LEU A 577 -8.25 26.59 27.40
CA LEU A 577 -6.82 26.27 27.21
C LEU A 577 -6.08 25.98 28.51
N GLN A 578 -6.69 26.21 29.68
CA GLN A 578 -6.11 25.87 30.97
C GLN A 578 -5.70 24.38 31.04
N ASN A 579 -4.57 24.11 31.70
CA ASN A 579 -4.08 22.76 32.01
C ASN A 579 -4.85 22.13 33.20
N SER A 580 -6.18 22.24 33.18
CA SER A 580 -7.08 21.61 34.14
C SER A 580 -7.63 20.30 33.56
N TRP A 581 -7.79 19.29 34.42
CA TRP A 581 -8.47 18.03 34.08
C TRP A 581 -9.91 18.27 33.54
N TRP A 582 -10.59 19.30 34.02
CA TRP A 582 -11.93 19.68 33.58
C TRP A 582 -11.91 20.30 32.18
N ALA A 583 -10.94 21.18 31.91
CA ALA A 583 -10.76 21.77 30.59
C ALA A 583 -10.37 20.70 29.55
N TYR A 584 -9.54 19.73 29.94
CA TYR A 584 -9.21 18.56 29.12
C TYR A 584 -10.47 17.77 28.73
N PHE A 585 -11.34 17.46 29.71
CA PHE A 585 -12.59 16.76 29.46
C PHE A 585 -13.55 17.55 28.55
N ILE A 586 -13.66 18.87 28.75
CA ILE A 586 -14.48 19.72 27.88
C ILE A 586 -13.94 19.74 26.45
N ARG A 587 -12.63 19.91 26.26
CA ARG A 587 -11.99 19.90 24.93
C ARG A 587 -12.24 18.60 24.18
N MET A 588 -12.21 17.47 24.90
CA MET A 588 -12.47 16.14 24.35
C MET A 588 -13.88 15.99 23.74
N PHE A 589 -14.86 16.77 24.19
CA PHE A 589 -16.23 16.79 23.66
C PHE A 589 -16.60 18.09 22.94
N TYR A 590 -15.65 19.03 22.78
CA TYR A 590 -15.93 20.35 22.26
C TYR A 590 -16.44 20.28 20.80
N PRO A 591 -17.56 20.95 20.49
CA PRO A 591 -18.07 21.00 19.13
C PRO A 591 -17.15 21.90 18.29
N ILE A 592 -16.37 21.28 17.41
CA ILE A 592 -15.67 22.03 16.36
C ILE A 592 -16.62 22.04 15.16
N ALA A 593 -17.14 23.21 14.81
CA ALA A 593 -17.62 23.43 13.47
C ALA A 593 -16.38 23.44 12.57
N VAL A 594 -16.22 22.37 11.77
CA VAL A 594 -15.19 22.27 10.73
C VAL A 594 -15.56 23.19 9.59
#